data_AF-A0AA88RXP1-F1
#
_entry.id   AF-A0AA88RXP1-F1
#
_cell.length_a   1.000
_cell.length_b   1.000
_cell.length_c   1.000
_cell.angle_alpha   90.00
_cell.angle_beta   90.00
_cell.angle_gamma   90.00
#
_symmetry.space_group_name_H-M   'P 1'
#
loop_
_entity.id
_entity.type
_entity.pdbx_description
1 polymer ?
#
loop_
_entity_poly.entity_id
_entity_poly.type
_entity_poly.pdbx_seq_one_letter_code
_entity_poly.pdbx_strand_id
1 'polypeptide(L)'
;PIDNMFKDDLNLHCYSLMVTPESLMHIVDVMLLSAEEENLRVDNTTECSRFLNRDSIGKCLTSIIGIGVACSVEAPRGRVDISDAAKELHLIKDILVGK
;
A
#
# COMPACT_ATOMS: atom_id res chain seq x y z
N PRO A 1 4.65 -3.96 -16.86
CA PRO A 1 3.17 -3.84 -16.99
C PRO A 1 2.76 -4.03 -18.46
N ILE A 2 1.73 -4.83 -18.73
CA ILE A 2 1.27 -5.14 -20.11
C ILE A 2 -0.04 -4.45 -20.48
N ASP A 3 -0.67 -3.75 -19.52
CA ASP A 3 -1.89 -2.99 -19.76
C ASP A 3 -1.59 -1.75 -20.60
N ASN A 4 -2.52 -1.40 -21.51
CA ASN A 4 -2.44 -0.23 -22.36
C ASN A 4 -2.36 1.10 -21.59
N MET A 5 -2.77 1.13 -20.31
CA MET A 5 -2.64 2.33 -19.46
C MET A 5 -1.19 2.75 -19.21
N PHE A 6 -0.21 1.86 -19.42
CA PHE A 6 1.22 2.13 -19.20
C PHE A 6 1.96 2.55 -20.48
N LYS A 7 1.26 3.16 -21.43
CA LYS A 7 1.84 3.74 -22.66
C LYS A 7 2.28 5.19 -22.40
N ASP A 8 3.03 5.77 -23.34
CA ASP A 8 3.39 7.20 -23.32
C ASP A 8 4.08 7.65 -22.01
N ASP A 9 5.16 6.95 -21.64
CA ASP A 9 6.00 7.20 -20.45
C ASP A 9 5.33 6.99 -19.08
N LEU A 10 4.05 6.59 -19.04
CA LEU A 10 3.40 6.11 -17.82
C LEU A 10 3.92 4.72 -17.49
N ASN A 11 4.98 4.63 -16.71
CA ASN A 11 5.47 3.37 -16.17
C ASN A 11 4.91 3.11 -14.76
N LEU A 12 5.22 1.94 -14.18
CA LEU A 12 4.74 1.56 -12.85
C LEU A 12 5.17 2.56 -11.76
N HIS A 13 6.38 3.11 -11.86
CA HIS A 13 6.91 4.10 -10.91
C HIS A 13 6.10 5.40 -10.94
N CYS A 14 5.82 5.93 -12.14
CA CYS A 14 4.98 7.11 -12.33
C CYS A 14 3.56 6.90 -11.80
N TYR A 15 2.98 5.72 -12.07
CA TYR A 15 1.65 5.38 -11.58
C TYR A 15 1.58 5.29 -10.05
N SER A 16 2.58 4.65 -9.43
CA SER A 16 2.70 4.54 -7.97
C SER A 16 2.89 5.88 -7.26
N LEU A 17 3.40 6.92 -7.93
CA LEU A 17 3.46 8.29 -7.39
C LEU A 17 2.10 8.99 -7.33
N MET A 18 1.16 8.59 -8.18
CA MET A 18 -0.17 9.20 -8.29
C MET A 18 -1.24 8.46 -7.48
N VAL A 19 -0.84 7.39 -6.78
CA VAL A 19 -1.75 6.51 -6.07
C VAL A 19 -2.32 7.23 -4.83
N THR A 20 -3.64 7.22 -4.73
CA THR A 20 -4.39 7.58 -3.52
C THR A 20 -5.00 6.33 -2.86
N PRO A 21 -5.38 6.37 -1.57
CA PRO A 21 -6.09 5.28 -0.92
C PRO A 21 -7.29 4.77 -1.73
N GLU A 22 -8.06 5.66 -2.34
CA GLU A 22 -9.24 5.32 -3.15
C GLU A 22 -8.87 4.62 -4.46
N SER A 23 -7.80 5.08 -5.13
CA SER A 23 -7.32 4.41 -6.35
C SER A 23 -6.75 3.02 -6.05
N LEU A 24 -6.13 2.83 -4.89
CA LEU A 24 -5.57 1.54 -4.47
C LEU A 24 -6.61 0.47 -4.30
N MET A 25 -7.79 0.81 -3.77
CA MET A 25 -8.89 -0.13 -3.63
C MET A 25 -9.41 -0.66 -4.97
N HIS A 26 -9.09 -0.02 -6.10
CA HIS A 26 -9.41 -0.49 -7.44
C HIS A 26 -8.32 -1.38 -8.06
N ILE A 27 -7.08 -1.31 -7.55
CA ILE A 27 -5.91 -2.00 -8.10
C ILE A 27 -5.55 -3.23 -7.26
N VAL A 28 -5.69 -3.12 -5.95
CA VAL A 28 -5.35 -4.16 -4.99
C VAL A 28 -6.43 -5.23 -5.07
N ASP A 29 -6.01 -6.44 -5.44
CA ASP A 29 -6.92 -7.57 -5.51
C ASP A 29 -7.54 -7.79 -4.12
N VAL A 30 -8.87 -7.72 -4.06
CA VAL A 30 -9.65 -7.90 -2.84
C VAL A 30 -9.38 -9.29 -2.22
N MET A 31 -8.96 -10.28 -3.02
CA MET A 31 -8.51 -11.60 -2.52
C MET A 31 -7.25 -11.52 -1.63
N LEU A 32 -6.34 -10.57 -1.88
CA LEU A 32 -5.21 -10.32 -0.99
C LEU A 32 -5.66 -9.74 0.35
N LEU A 33 -6.76 -8.98 0.34
CA LEU A 33 -7.35 -8.39 1.54
C LEU A 33 -8.26 -9.38 2.29
N SER A 34 -8.91 -10.31 1.58
CA SER A 34 -9.80 -11.31 2.21
C SER A 34 -9.04 -12.48 2.83
N ALA A 35 -7.80 -12.75 2.42
CA ALA A 35 -6.95 -13.76 3.06
C ALA A 35 -6.59 -13.40 4.52
N GLU A 36 -6.62 -12.11 4.88
CA GLU A 36 -6.46 -11.64 6.27
C GLU A 36 -7.77 -11.65 7.07
N GLU A 37 -8.95 -11.64 6.42
CA GLU A 37 -10.25 -11.73 7.10
C GLU A 37 -10.45 -13.08 7.81
N GLU A 38 -9.74 -14.14 7.41
CA GLU A 38 -9.79 -15.44 8.11
C GLU A 38 -8.98 -15.42 9.43
N ASN A 39 -8.00 -14.53 9.56
CA ASN A 39 -7.16 -14.38 10.76
C ASN A 39 -7.59 -13.24 11.69
N LEU A 40 -8.27 -12.22 11.17
CA LEU A 40 -8.91 -11.19 11.97
C LEU A 40 -10.33 -11.65 12.31
N ARG A 41 -10.50 -12.32 13.45
CA ARG A 41 -11.81 -12.56 14.07
C ARG A 41 -12.47 -11.22 14.39
N VAL A 42 -13.07 -10.58 13.39
CA VAL A 42 -13.91 -9.41 13.58
C VAL A 42 -15.32 -9.92 13.80
N ASP A 43 -15.72 -9.83 15.06
CA ASP A 43 -17.10 -9.88 15.50
C ASP A 43 -18.02 -9.14 14.52
N ASN A 44 -19.23 -9.66 14.31
CA ASN A 44 -20.19 -9.25 13.28
C ASN A 44 -20.81 -7.85 13.52
N THR A 45 -20.02 -6.85 13.89
CA THR A 45 -20.49 -5.51 14.22
C THR A 45 -20.21 -4.53 13.08
N THR A 46 -21.27 -4.30 12.28
CA THR A 46 -21.58 -3.15 11.40
C THR A 46 -20.65 -2.84 10.21
N GLU A 47 -21.25 -2.45 9.06
CA GLU A 47 -20.53 -1.99 7.84
C GLU A 47 -19.50 -0.87 8.11
N CYS A 48 -19.70 -0.09 9.17
CA CYS A 48 -18.79 0.98 9.57
C CYS A 48 -17.40 0.45 9.99
N SER A 49 -17.32 -0.71 10.65
CA SER A 49 -16.03 -1.33 11.03
C SER A 49 -15.28 -1.83 9.81
N ARG A 50 -15.99 -2.39 8.82
CA ARG A 50 -15.40 -2.81 7.53
C ARG A 50 -14.89 -1.62 6.72
N PHE A 51 -15.62 -0.50 6.74
CA PHE A 51 -15.20 0.74 6.09
C PHE A 51 -13.94 1.33 6.75
N LEU A 52 -13.90 1.38 8.09
CA LEU A 52 -12.72 1.82 8.84
C LEU A 52 -11.51 0.90 8.61
N ASN A 53 -11.72 -0.42 8.52
CA ASN A 53 -10.67 -1.36 8.18
C ASN A 53 -10.13 -1.10 6.76
N ARG A 54 -11.00 -0.91 5.75
CA ARG A 54 -10.57 -0.58 4.38
C ARG A 54 -9.81 0.73 4.28
N ASP A 55 -10.23 1.78 5.00
CA ASP A 55 -9.52 3.06 5.05
C ASP A 55 -8.13 2.91 5.70
N SER A 56 -8.03 2.17 6.80
CA SER A 56 -6.74 1.90 7.47
C SER A 56 -5.78 1.08 6.60
N ILE A 57 -6.29 0.08 5.89
CA ILE A 57 -5.55 -0.73 4.92
C ILE A 57 -5.10 0.15 3.75
N GLY A 58 -5.99 0.98 3.20
CA GLY A 58 -5.68 1.88 2.08
C GLY A 58 -4.56 2.87 2.44
N LYS A 59 -4.60 3.44 3.66
CA LYS A 59 -3.54 4.30 4.18
C LYS A 59 -2.21 3.56 4.34
N CYS A 60 -2.25 2.35 4.90
CA CYS A 60 -1.05 1.51 5.01
C CYS A 60 -0.43 1.20 3.64
N LEU A 61 -1.24 0.75 2.69
CA LEU A 61 -0.78 0.43 1.34
C LEU A 61 -0.21 1.66 0.63
N THR A 62 -0.83 2.82 0.82
CA THR A 62 -0.30 4.09 0.32
C THR A 62 1.10 4.37 0.88
N SER A 63 1.30 4.18 2.19
CA SER A 63 2.62 4.35 2.81
C SER A 63 3.65 3.34 2.31
N ILE A 64 3.30 2.05 2.22
CA ILE A 64 4.19 1.00 1.71
C ILE A 64 4.61 1.28 0.26
N ILE A 65 3.66 1.70 -0.58
CA ILE A 65 3.93 2.04 -1.99
C ILE A 65 4.83 3.26 -2.07
N GLY A 66 4.61 4.28 -1.24
CA GLY A 66 5.48 5.44 -1.14
C GLY A 66 6.94 5.06 -0.85
N ILE A 67 7.16 4.15 0.11
CA ILE A 67 8.49 3.61 0.42
C ILE A 67 9.05 2.85 -0.80
N GLY A 68 8.25 1.97 -1.42
CA GLY A 68 8.65 1.21 -2.60
C GLY A 68 9.07 2.10 -3.77
N VAL A 69 8.38 3.21 -3.99
CA VAL A 69 8.70 4.23 -5.00
C VAL A 69 10.02 4.93 -4.67
N ALA A 70 10.23 5.32 -3.42
CA ALA A 70 11.49 5.93 -2.97
C ALA A 70 12.69 4.97 -3.11
N CYS A 71 12.47 3.67 -2.87
CA CYS A 71 13.48 2.63 -3.10
C CYS A 71 13.78 2.38 -4.58
N SER A 72 12.81 2.66 -5.46
CA SER A 72 12.86 2.31 -6.89
C SER A 72 13.20 3.50 -7.80
N VAL A 73 13.66 4.61 -7.24
CA VAL A 73 14.15 5.75 -8.04
C VAL A 73 15.30 5.29 -8.95
N GLU A 74 15.24 5.66 -10.23
CA GLU A 74 16.19 5.22 -11.26
C GLU A 74 17.65 5.51 -10.84
N ALA A 75 17.91 6.75 -10.43
CA ALA A 75 19.22 7.18 -9.95
C ALA A 75 19.54 6.58 -8.57
N PRO A 76 20.64 5.82 -8.42
CA PRO A 76 21.00 5.20 -7.13
C PRO A 76 21.12 6.19 -5.98
N ARG A 77 21.61 7.41 -6.24
CA ARG A 77 21.75 8.48 -5.24
C ARG A 77 20.43 9.11 -4.82
N GLY A 78 19.35 8.89 -5.58
CA GLY A 78 18.02 9.37 -5.24
C GLY A 78 17.20 8.36 -4.45
N ARG A 79 17.73 7.16 -4.20
CA ARG A 79 17.05 6.11 -3.44
C ARG A 79 17.19 6.37 -1.94
N VAL A 80 16.14 6.07 -1.19
CA VAL A 80 16.20 6.04 0.28
C VAL A 80 17.19 4.97 0.76
N ASP A 81 17.85 5.21 1.89
CA ASP A 81 18.70 4.20 2.53
C ASP A 81 17.85 3.00 2.95
N ILE A 82 18.36 1.79 2.73
CA ILE A 82 17.63 0.57 3.06
C ILE A 82 17.30 0.46 4.55
N SER A 83 18.16 1.00 5.41
CA SER A 83 17.95 1.04 6.86
C SER A 83 16.80 1.96 7.23
N ASP A 84 16.64 3.07 6.51
CA ASP A 84 15.56 4.02 6.75
C ASP A 84 14.23 3.47 6.21
N ALA A 85 14.23 2.88 5.01
CA ALA A 85 13.07 2.14 4.51
C ALA A 85 12.63 1.02 5.47
N ALA A 86 13.56 0.26 6.04
CA ALA A 86 13.25 -0.79 7.01
C ALA A 86 12.64 -0.22 8.31
N LYS A 87 13.15 0.91 8.82
CA LYS A 87 12.56 1.59 10.00
C LYS A 87 11.14 2.05 9.72
N GLU A 88 10.89 2.67 8.57
CA GLU A 88 9.55 3.13 8.20
C GLU A 88 8.57 1.95 8.05
N LEU A 89 8.99 0.86 7.42
CA LEU A 89 8.19 -0.36 7.31
C LEU A 89 7.87 -0.96 8.70
N HIS A 90 8.83 -0.94 9.62
CA HIS A 90 8.57 -1.39 10.99
C HIS A 90 7.56 -0.51 11.71
N LEU A 91 7.65 0.82 11.56
CA LEU A 91 6.68 1.76 12.11
C LEU A 91 5.27 1.52 11.57
N ILE A 92 5.13 1.33 10.25
CA ILE A 92 3.84 1.02 9.62
C ILE A 92 3.25 -0.27 10.21
N LYS A 93 4.07 -1.31 10.33
CA LYS A 93 3.67 -2.59 10.92
C LYS A 93 3.25 -2.45 12.39
N ASP A 94 3.96 -1.63 13.18
CA ASP A 94 3.60 -1.41 14.59
C ASP A 94 2.27 -0.65 14.73
N ILE A 95 2.01 0.35 13.85
CA ILE A 95 0.72 1.07 13.77
C ILE A 95 -0.43 0.12 13.42
N LEU A 96 -0.21 -0.78 12.44
CA LEU A 96 -1.24 -1.73 12.00
C LEU A 96 -1.56 -2.80 13.05
N VAL A 97 -0.53 -3.36 13.69
CA VAL A 97 -0.67 -4.48 14.62
C VAL A 97 -0.94 -4.01 16.05
N GLY A 98 -0.85 -2.69 16.31
CA GLY A 98 -1.20 -2.08 17.60
C GLY A 98 -0.26 -2.46 18.73
N LYS A 99 1.06 -2.38 18.50
CA LYS A 99 2.08 -2.62 19.53
C LYS A 99 2.59 -1.35 20.18
#